data_AF-A0A5Q4G2E9-F1
#
_entry.id   AF-A0A5Q4G2E9-F1
#
_cell.length_a   1.000
_cell.length_b   1.000
_cell.length_c   1.000
_cell.angle_alpha   90.00
_cell.angle_beta   90.00
_cell.angle_gamma   90.00
#
_symmetry.space_group_name_H-M   'P 1'
#
loop_
_entity.id
_entity.type
_entity.pdbx_description
1 polymer ?
#
loop_
_entity_poly.entity_id
_entity_poly.type
_entity_poly.pdbx_seq_one_letter_code
_entity_poly.pdbx_strand_id
1 'polypeptide(L)' 'MATFTVGEEVLFEDERYVVSEIDRTDGRYRLLATTPVGARVVWAPYAALRKLERYTTALDDTSRMAPRR' A
#
# COMPACT_ATOMS: atom_id res chain seq x y z
N MET A 1 1.98 -17.42 -1.71
CA MET A 1 2.82 -16.19 -1.73
C MET A 1 1.88 -15.03 -2.01
N ALA A 2 1.89 -13.98 -1.18
CA ALA A 2 1.21 -12.74 -1.56
C ALA A 2 2.04 -12.06 -2.67
N THR A 3 1.37 -11.48 -3.65
CA THR A 3 1.99 -10.69 -4.72
C THR A 3 1.25 -9.36 -4.79
N PHE A 4 1.96 -8.30 -5.17
CA PHE A 4 1.33 -7.01 -5.43
C PHE A 4 0.85 -6.93 -6.89
N THR A 5 -0.12 -6.06 -7.13
CA THR A 5 -0.72 -5.85 -8.45
C THR A 5 -0.43 -4.44 -8.97
N VAL A 6 -0.43 -4.26 -10.30
CA VAL A 6 -0.31 -2.91 -10.89
C VAL A 6 -1.51 -2.07 -10.45
N GLY A 7 -1.25 -0.83 -10.03
CA GLY A 7 -2.21 0.07 -9.40
C GLY A 7 -2.33 -0.10 -7.89
N GLU A 8 -1.69 -1.11 -7.28
CA GLU A 8 -1.72 -1.31 -5.84
C GLU A 8 -0.79 -0.32 -5.12
N GLU A 9 -1.24 0.17 -3.98
CA GLU A 9 -0.48 1.07 -3.12
C GLU A 9 0.31 0.29 -2.09
N VAL A 10 1.59 0.61 -2.00
CA VAL A 10 2.56 -0.08 -1.16
C VAL A 10 3.42 0.91 -0.40
N LEU A 11 3.96 0.45 0.74
CA LEU A 11 4.99 1.15 1.47
C LEU A 11 6.37 0.61 1.05
N PHE A 12 7.26 1.52 0.74
CA PHE A 12 8.67 1.26 0.45
C PHE A 12 9.49 2.38 1.08
N GLU A 13 10.48 2.02 1.92
CA GLU A 13 11.28 2.99 2.69
C GLU A 13 10.44 4.00 3.49
N ASP A 14 9.34 3.52 4.10
CA ASP A 14 8.36 4.33 4.85
C ASP A 14 7.61 5.42 4.04
N GLU A 15 7.81 5.43 2.72
CA GLU A 15 7.08 6.28 1.79
C GLU A 15 6.03 5.47 1.02
N ARG A 16 4.93 6.14 0.59
CA ARG A 16 3.85 5.52 -0.17
C ARG A 16 4.13 5.61 -1.67
N TYR A 17 4.02 4.47 -2.34
CA TYR A 17 4.16 4.35 -3.79
C TYR A 17 2.98 3.56 -4.37
N VAL A 18 2.79 3.70 -5.69
CA VAL A 18 1.92 2.86 -6.51
C VAL A 18 2.78 1.92 -7.34
N VAL A 19 2.42 0.64 -7.40
CA VAL A 19 3.02 -0.31 -8.35
C VAL A 19 2.57 0.05 -9.76
N SER A 20 3.50 0.47 -10.60
CA SER A 20 3.26 0.82 -12.01
C SER A 20 3.54 -0.34 -12.96
N GLU A 21 4.45 -1.24 -12.59
CA GLU A 21 4.89 -2.35 -13.44
C GLU A 21 5.46 -3.49 -12.59
N ILE A 22 5.40 -4.72 -13.11
CA ILE A 22 5.94 -5.93 -12.46
C ILE A 22 6.87 -6.61 -13.44
N ASP A 23 8.15 -6.67 -13.11
CA ASP A 23 9.13 -7.49 -13.81
C ASP A 23 9.12 -8.89 -13.20
N ARG A 24 8.57 -9.85 -13.95
CA ARG A 24 8.43 -11.25 -13.52
C ARG A 24 9.72 -12.06 -13.65
N THR A 25 10.68 -11.59 -14.43
CA THR A 25 11.99 -12.25 -14.58
C THR A 25 12.82 -12.02 -13.33
N ASP A 26 12.86 -10.77 -12.86
CA ASP A 26 13.68 -10.37 -11.70
C ASP A 26 12.90 -10.32 -10.38
N GLY A 27 11.56 -10.49 -10.41
CA GLY A 27 10.71 -10.40 -9.22
C GLY A 27 10.68 -9.00 -8.61
N ARG A 28 10.89 -7.97 -9.44
CA ARG A 28 10.93 -6.56 -9.03
C ARG A 28 9.67 -5.82 -9.44
N TYR A 29 9.34 -4.81 -8.65
CA TYR A 29 8.18 -3.96 -8.84
C TYR A 29 8.67 -2.55 -9.13
N ARG A 30 8.13 -1.95 -10.19
CA ARG A 30 8.37 -0.55 -10.51
C ARG A 30 7.39 0.30 -9.73
N LEU A 31 7.92 1.14 -8.86
CA LEU A 31 7.15 1.99 -7.98
C LEU A 31 7.12 3.42 -8.52
N LEU A 32 5.96 4.07 -8.41
CA LEU A 32 5.73 5.46 -8.78
C LEU A 32 5.17 6.22 -7.58
N ALA A 33 5.79 7.35 -7.25
CA ALA A 33 5.25 8.30 -6.28
C ALA A 33 5.23 9.71 -6.87
N THR A 34 4.18 10.47 -6.56
CA THR A 34 4.12 11.90 -6.86
C THR A 34 4.71 12.66 -5.69
N THR A 35 5.75 13.45 -5.96
CA THR A 35 6.39 14.34 -4.99
C THR A 35 6.12 15.80 -5.36
N PRO A 36 6.34 16.78 -4.46
CA PRO A 36 6.21 18.20 -4.79
C PRO A 36 7.09 18.67 -5.95
N VAL A 37 8.19 17.95 -6.23
CA VAL A 37 9.14 18.29 -7.31
C VAL A 37 8.91 17.49 -8.60
N GLY A 38 7.95 16.57 -8.61
CA GLY A 38 7.63 15.72 -9.77
C GLY A 38 7.48 14.23 -9.43
N ALA A 39 7.42 13.42 -10.47
CA ALA A 39 7.29 11.96 -10.33
C ALA A 39 8.63 11.32 -9.93
N ARG A 40 8.61 10.51 -8.87
CA ARG A 40 9.72 9.63 -8.46
C ARG A 40 9.43 8.20 -8.91
N VAL A 41 10.40 7.58 -9.58
CA VAL A 41 10.31 6.20 -10.06
C VAL A 41 11.46 5.40 -9.46
N VAL A 42 11.16 4.27 -8.84
CA VAL A 42 12.16 3.35 -8.27
C VAL A 42 11.79 1.89 -8.56
N TRP A 43 12.77 0.99 -8.49
CA TRP A 43 12.54 -0.44 -8.56
C TRP A 43 12.83 -1.07 -7.19
N ALA A 44 11.92 -1.93 -6.72
CA ALA A 44 12.05 -2.58 -5.43
C ALA A 44 11.72 -4.08 -5.52
N PRO A 45 12.43 -4.94 -4.78
CA PRO A 45 12.08 -6.36 -4.68
C PRO A 45 10.85 -6.54 -3.80
N TYR A 46 10.12 -7.66 -3.98
CA TYR A 46 8.96 -8.03 -3.15
C TYR A 46 9.23 -7.88 -1.65
N ALA A 47 10.41 -8.35 -1.19
CA ALA A 47 10.77 -8.39 0.22
C ALA A 47 10.91 -6.99 0.88
N ALA A 48 11.07 -5.94 0.08
CA ALA A 48 11.17 -4.57 0.57
C ALA A 48 9.81 -3.84 0.63
N LEU A 49 8.75 -4.45 0.08
CA LEU A 49 7.42 -3.86 0.01
C LEU A 49 6.56 -4.31 1.19
N ARG A 50 5.83 -3.36 1.77
CA ARG A 50 4.78 -3.65 2.75
C ARG A 50 3.43 -3.22 2.20
N LYS A 51 2.38 -3.97 2.53
CA LYS A 51 1.01 -3.52 2.25
C LYS A 51 0.71 -2.30 3.11
N LEU A 52 0.09 -1.29 2.52
CA LEU A 52 -0.65 -0.32 3.31
C LEU A 52 -1.83 -1.07 3.93
N GLU A 53 -1.79 -1.30 5.23
CA GLU A 53 -2.97 -1.76 5.95
C GLU A 53 -4.06 -0.72 5.77
N ARG A 54 -5.17 -1.08 5.13
CA ARG A 54 -6.34 -0.20 5.06
C ARG A 54 -6.75 0.12 6.49
N TYR A 55 -7.14 1.37 6.73
CA TYR A 55 -7.83 1.87 7.93
C TYR A 55 -9.20 1.21 8.20
N THR A 56 -9.39 -0.06 7.83
CA THR A 56 -10.61 -0.83 8.10
C THR A 56 -10.46 -1.61 9.39
N THR A 57 -10.09 -0.93 10.48
CA THR A 57 -10.56 -1.41 11.78
C THR A 57 -12.02 -0.99 11.82
N ALA A 58 -12.94 -1.96 11.69
CA ALA A 58 -14.35 -1.69 11.96
C ALA A 58 -14.46 -1.21 13.41
N LEU A 59 -14.68 0.09 13.59
CA LEU A 59 -15.01 0.63 14.90
C LEU A 59 -16.47 0.26 15.13
N ASP A 60 -16.73 -0.74 15.98
CA ASP A 60 -18.09 -1.09 16.39
C ASP A 60 -18.63 0.00 17.33
N ASP A 61 -19.17 1.07 16.74
CA ASP A 61 -19.74 2.22 17.45
C ASP A 61 -21.16 1.95 17.99
N THR A 62 -21.70 0.76 17.74
CA THR A 62 -23.09 0.39 18.09
C THR A 62 -23.27 0.06 19.57
N SER A 63 -22.21 -0.18 20.32
CA SER A 63 -22.27 -0.57 21.73
C SER A 63 -22.47 0.59 22.73
N ARG A 64 -22.44 1.86 22.27
CA ARG A 64 -22.70 3.05 23.11
C ARG A 64 -24.13 3.59 23.05
N MET A 65 -24.98 3.12 22.13
CA MET A 65 -26.40 3.50 22.04
C MET A 65 -27.31 2.44 22.68
N ALA A 66 -27.04 2.03 23.91
CA ALA A 66 -28.07 1.34 24.70
C ALA A 66 -28.95 2.41 25.39
N PRO A 67 -30.25 2.51 25.08
CA PRO A 67 -31.15 3.37 25.84
C PRO A 67 -31.22 2.83 27.28
N ARG A 68 -30.87 3.68 28.24
CA ARG A 68 -31.10 3.42 29.66
C ARG A 68 -32.61 3.16 29.85
N ARG A 69 -32.96 1.94 30.25
CA ARG A 69 -34.25 1.64 30.87
C ARG A 69 -34.22 2.02 32.33
#